data_AF-A0A821JLS9-F1
#
_entry.id   AF-A0A821JLS9-F1
#
_cell.length_a   1.000
_cell.length_b   1.000
_cell.length_c   1.000
_cell.angle_alpha   90.00
_cell.angle_beta   90.00
_cell.angle_gamma   90.00
#
_symmetry.space_group_name_H-M   'P 1'
#
loop_
_entity.id
_entity.type
_entity.pdbx_description
1 polymer ?
#
loop_
_entity_poly.entity_id
_entity_poly.type
_entity_poly.pdbx_seq_one_letter_code
_entity_poly.pdbx_strand_id
1 'polypeptide(L)' 'QCLSARDIQNHSYFPAENEVLLMAATQFKVMGCLNQGNLHIIQLEETTPPFPLLQAVPITGSLSIHSNPPGEFER' A
#
# COMPACT_ATOMS: atom_id res chain seq x y z
N GLN A 1 5.24 -9.55 -11.58
CA GLN A 1 5.83 -8.32 -11.00
C GLN A 1 4.82 -7.66 -10.05
N CYS A 2 5.26 -6.90 -9.03
CA CYS A 2 4.38 -6.16 -8.10
C CYS A 2 4.83 -4.68 -8.05
N LEU A 3 3.88 -3.76 -8.17
CA LEU A 3 4.11 -2.34 -8.46
C LEU A 3 3.60 -1.43 -7.35
N SER A 4 2.48 -1.76 -6.72
CA SER A 4 1.77 -0.84 -5.80
C SER A 4 1.81 -1.24 -4.32
N ALA A 5 2.47 -2.35 -3.97
CA ALA A 5 2.58 -2.80 -2.60
C ALA A 5 3.25 -1.76 -1.68
N ARG A 6 2.65 -1.56 -0.50
CA ARG A 6 3.20 -0.71 0.56
C ARG A 6 3.75 -1.59 1.67
N ASP A 7 5.01 -1.39 2.01
CA ASP A 7 5.56 -1.95 3.24
C ASP A 7 4.86 -1.33 4.45
N ILE A 8 4.28 -2.19 5.28
CA ILE A 8 3.61 -1.80 6.52
C ILE A 8 4.23 -2.46 7.76
N GLN A 9 5.42 -3.05 7.64
CA GLN A 9 6.09 -3.77 8.72
C GLN A 9 6.23 -2.91 9.99
N ASN A 10 6.62 -1.65 9.84
CA ASN A 10 6.79 -0.70 10.95
C ASN A 10 5.46 -0.19 11.54
N HIS A 11 4.33 -0.58 10.95
CA HIS A 11 2.98 -0.22 11.36
C HIS A 11 2.15 -1.45 11.79
N SER A 12 2.73 -2.65 11.69
CA SER A 12 2.08 -3.90 12.08
C SER A 12 2.34 -4.23 13.54
N TYR A 13 1.41 -4.97 14.16
CA TYR A 13 1.60 -5.52 15.51
C TYR A 13 2.68 -6.61 15.53
N PHE A 14 2.96 -7.24 14.38
CA PHE A 14 3.94 -8.32 14.23
C PHE A 14 5.08 -7.91 13.28
N PRO A 15 6.05 -7.10 13.74
CA PRO A 15 7.07 -6.52 12.87
C PRO A 15 8.10 -7.53 12.35
N ALA A 16 8.10 -8.77 12.86
CA ALA A 16 8.95 -9.84 12.33
C ALA A 16 8.44 -10.38 10.98
N GLU A 17 7.21 -10.04 10.60
CA GLU A 17 6.64 -10.39 9.31
C GLU A 17 7.04 -9.34 8.26
N ASN A 18 7.29 -9.78 7.03
CA ASN A 18 7.53 -8.90 5.89
C ASN A 18 6.19 -8.50 5.26
N GLU A 19 5.31 -7.93 6.08
CA GLU A 19 3.94 -7.62 5.69
C GLU A 19 3.89 -6.45 4.69
N VAL A 20 3.17 -6.68 3.59
CA VAL A 20 2.91 -5.67 2.58
C VAL A 20 1.41 -5.53 2.35
N LEU A 21 0.95 -4.29 2.19
CA LEU A 21 -0.43 -3.96 1.92
C LEU A 21 -0.63 -3.63 0.44
N LEU A 22 -1.63 -4.26 -0.17
CA LEU A 22 -2.11 -3.93 -1.51
C LEU A 22 -3.36 -3.05 -1.40
N MET A 23 -3.54 -2.16 -2.38
CA MET A 23 -4.78 -1.39 -2.48
C MET A 23 -5.97 -2.33 -2.72
N ALA A 24 -7.13 -1.93 -2.19
CA ALA A 24 -8.37 -2.63 -2.50
C ALA A 24 -8.61 -2.62 -4.01
N ALA A 25 -9.13 -3.74 -4.54
CA ALA A 25 -9.38 -3.95 -5.96
C ALA A 25 -8.13 -3.92 -6.87
N THR A 26 -6.91 -4.12 -6.34
CA THR A 26 -5.74 -4.44 -7.16
C THR A 26 -6.02 -5.68 -8.02
N GLN A 27 -5.73 -5.58 -9.32
CA GLN A 27 -6.01 -6.62 -10.31
C GLN A 27 -4.75 -7.42 -10.62
N PHE A 28 -4.93 -8.72 -10.82
CA PHE A 28 -3.85 -9.64 -11.14
C PHE A 28 -4.19 -10.50 -12.34
N LYS A 29 -3.18 -10.79 -13.14
CA LYS A 29 -3.21 -11.83 -14.17
C LYS A 29 -2.59 -13.11 -13.62
N VAL A 30 -3.26 -14.23 -13.86
CA VAL A 30 -2.67 -15.56 -13.58
C VAL A 30 -1.62 -15.85 -14.64
N MET A 31 -0.38 -16.05 -14.18
CA MET A 31 0.77 -16.34 -15.04
C MET A 31 1.04 -17.84 -15.14
N GLY A 32 0.75 -18.58 -14.07
CA GLY A 32 0.96 -20.02 -14.04
C GLY A 32 0.31 -20.64 -12.81
N CYS A 33 0.02 -21.94 -12.92
CA CYS A 33 -0.50 -22.74 -11.84
C CYS A 33 0.32 -24.03 -11.72
N LEU A 34 0.62 -24.42 -10.48
CA LEU A 34 1.27 -25.69 -10.18
C LEU A 34 0.47 -26.41 -9.10
N ASN A 35 -0.04 -27.60 -9.44
CA ASN A 35 -0.79 -28.45 -8.52
C ASN A 35 0.11 -29.61 -8.07
N GLN A 36 0.35 -29.72 -6.76
CA GLN A 36 1.16 -30.76 -6.13
C GLN A 36 0.37 -31.39 -4.99
N GLY A 37 -0.49 -32.35 -5.32
CA GLY A 37 -1.34 -33.05 -4.36
C GLY A 37 -2.34 -32.10 -3.68
N ASN A 38 -2.14 -31.83 -2.40
CA ASN A 38 -2.95 -30.90 -1.61
C ASN A 38 -2.48 -29.43 -1.70
N LEU A 39 -1.39 -29.15 -2.42
CA LEU A 39 -0.86 -27.81 -2.62
C LEU A 39 -1.22 -27.26 -4.00
N HIS A 40 -1.79 -26.05 -4.03
CA HIS A 40 -2.07 -25.30 -5.26
C HIS A 40 -1.26 -24.00 -5.21
N ILE A 41 -0.27 -23.87 -6.09
CA ILE A 41 0.55 -22.67 -6.21
C ILE A 41 0.06 -21.88 -7.44
N ILE A 42 -0.31 -20.62 -7.23
CA ILE A 42 -0.75 -19.72 -8.30
C ILE A 42 0.25 -18.57 -8.39
N GLN A 43 0.87 -18.40 -9.55
CA GLN A 43 1.72 -17.26 -9.83
C GLN A 43 0.88 -16.12 -10.38
N LEU A 44 0.95 -14.97 -9.72
CA LEU A 44 0.19 -13.77 -10.06
C LEU A 44 1.13 -12.65 -10.51
N GLU A 45 0.68 -11.86 -11.47
CA GLU A 45 1.30 -10.61 -11.88
C GLU A 45 0.32 -9.46 -11.75
N GLU A 46 0.73 -8.39 -11.07
CA GLU A 46 -0.09 -7.19 -10.94
C GLU A 46 -0.30 -6.53 -12.31
N THR A 47 -1.54 -6.12 -12.58
CA THR A 47 -1.93 -5.45 -13.81
C THR A 47 -2.39 -4.04 -13.53
N THR A 48 -2.13 -3.12 -14.46
CA THR A 48 -2.69 -1.76 -14.41
C THR A 48 -4.22 -1.84 -14.54
N PRO A 49 -4.99 -1.32 -13.56
CA PRO A 49 -6.44 -1.35 -13.62
C PRO A 49 -6.95 -0.46 -14.78
N PRO A 50 -8.08 -0.80 -15.40
CA PRO A 50 -8.66 -0.04 -16.52
C PRO A 50 -9.17 1.35 -16.09
N PHE A 51 -9.33 1.58 -14.80
CA PHE A 51 -9.67 2.86 -14.20
C PHE A 51 -8.81 3.10 -12.94
N PRO A 52 -8.50 4.35 -12.58
CA PRO A 52 -7.80 4.65 -11.35
C PRO A 52 -8.57 4.14 -10.12
N LEU A 53 -7.87 3.49 -9.18
CA LEU A 53 -8.49 2.99 -7.94
C LEU A 53 -8.86 4.12 -6.96
N LEU A 54 -8.20 5.27 -7.09
CA LEU A 54 -8.44 6.44 -6.26
C LEU A 54 -8.81 7.62 -7.15
N GLN A 55 -9.86 8.33 -6.76
CA GLN A 55 -10.19 9.64 -7.31
C GLN A 55 -9.44 10.71 -6.52
N ALA A 56 -8.79 11.64 -7.21
CA ALA A 56 -8.22 12.80 -6.56
C ALA A 56 -9.35 13.63 -5.93
N VAL A 57 -9.25 13.88 -4.63
CA VAL A 57 -10.15 14.82 -3.94
C VAL A 57 -9.55 16.22 -4.09
N PRO A 58 -10.24 17.17 -4.76
CA PRO A 58 -9.74 18.52 -4.88
C PRO A 58 -9.67 19.18 -3.49
N ILE A 59 -8.47 19.56 -3.07
CA ILE A 59 -8.27 20.32 -1.83
C ILE A 59 -8.61 21.78 -2.14
N THR A 60 -9.81 22.22 -1.77
CA THR A 60 -10.26 23.62 -1.92
C THR A 60 -9.95 24.48 -0.69
N GLY A 61 -9.39 23.88 0.37
CA GLY A 61 -9.02 24.59 1.61
C GLY A 61 -7.62 25.18 1.55
N SER A 62 -7.46 26.42 2.00
CA SER A 62 -6.14 26.98 2.31
C SER A 62 -5.61 26.35 3.60
N LEU A 63 -4.47 25.68 3.52
CA LEU A 63 -3.73 25.28 4.72
C LEU A 63 -3.21 26.53 5.41
N SER A 64 -3.77 26.85 6.57
CA SER A 64 -3.24 27.89 7.43
C SER A 64 -1.94 27.35 8.03
N ILE A 65 -0.79 27.79 7.53
CA ILE A 65 0.50 27.47 8.15
C ILE A 65 0.52 28.19 9.50
N HIS A 66 0.16 27.47 10.57
CA HIS A 66 0.44 27.93 11.91
C HIS A 66 1.94 27.78 12.13
N SER A 67 2.67 28.89 12.01
CA SER A 67 4.07 28.91 12.41
C SER A 67 4.11 28.70 13.93
N ASN A 68 4.70 27.58 14.37
CA ASN A 68 5.10 27.47 15.77
C ASN A 68 6.19 28.51 16.02
N PRO A 69 6.04 29.39 17.03
CA PRO A 69 7.12 30.29 17.41
C PRO A 69 8.34 29.46 17.87
N PRO A 70 9.57 29.91 17.55
CA PRO A 70 10.77 29.21 17.97
C PRO A 70 10.98 29.44 19.48
N GLY A 71 10.96 28.35 20.25
CA GLY A 71 11.56 28.29 21.57
C GLY A 71 10.59 28.36 22.74
N GLU A 72 10.30 27.20 23.32
CA GLU A 72 10.16 27.05 24.77
C GLU A 72 10.37 25.57 25.14
N PHE A 73 11.64 25.13 25.05
CA PHE A 73 12.13 23.98 25.82
C PHE A 73 13.41 24.43 26.52
N GLU A 74 13.23 25.27 27.54
CA GLU A 74 14.15 25.38 28.67
C GLU A 74 13.34 25.34 29.96
N ARG A 75 13.10 24.13 30.48
CA ARG A 75 13.44 23.72 31.85
C ARG A 75 13.06 22.27 32.11
#